data_AF-A0A235HV54-F1
#
_entry.id   AF-A0A235HV54-F1
#
_cell.length_a   1.000
_cell.length_b   1.000
_cell.length_c   1.000
_cell.angle_alpha   90.00
_cell.angle_beta   90.00
_cell.angle_gamma   90.00
#
_symmetry.space_group_name_H-M   'P 1'
#
loop_
_entity.id
_entity.type
_entity.pdbx_description
1 polymer ?
#
loop_
_entity_poly.entity_id
_entity_poly.type
_entity_poly.pdbx_seq_one_letter_code
_entity_poly.pdbx_strand_id
1 'polypeptide(L)'
;MTKHTVINKRLFINIGTNPTLDFYSTRIVFIDPQVEDYQSLVLGVLPDTSVVLLDANQDGIKQISQVLESHQGITSLHIVSHGAPGCIYLGNTQLSYETLNYYAADLMGWANALSEDAQLLLYGCNVAQTEPGVLFIRCLSELTGAVVAASNDLTGNAALGGDWELEVSTGDIVPHLAFRQEVIAAYTSILPVVLDPSFDSDGKVTTNLGSTDIGRSIALQDDGKILVAGVSNNNFAVVRYKSDGTLDSSFGSAGKVNTNLGSTDIGYSIALQGDGKILVAGVSGNNFAVVR
;
A
#
# COMPACT_ATOMS: atom_id res chain seq x y z
N MET A 1 5.56 -48.45 -23.25
CA MET A 1 4.64 -47.32 -23.41
C MET A 1 4.74 -46.43 -22.19
N THR A 2 5.56 -45.39 -22.34
CA THR A 2 5.41 -44.02 -21.84
C THR A 2 4.31 -43.73 -20.82
N LYS A 3 4.67 -43.11 -19.69
CA LYS A 3 4.66 -41.63 -19.58
C LYS A 3 5.44 -41.17 -18.34
N HIS A 4 6.41 -40.30 -18.62
CA HIS A 4 7.12 -39.48 -17.65
C HIS A 4 6.12 -38.51 -16.99
N THR A 5 6.18 -38.42 -15.66
CA THR A 5 5.69 -37.24 -14.92
C THR A 5 6.94 -36.51 -14.43
N VAL A 6 7.36 -35.51 -15.21
CA VAL A 6 8.35 -34.53 -14.75
C VAL A 6 7.59 -33.58 -13.84
N ILE A 7 7.82 -33.69 -12.54
CA ILE A 7 7.41 -32.67 -11.57
C ILE A 7 8.41 -31.51 -11.74
N ASN A 8 7.99 -30.44 -12.41
CA ASN A 8 8.72 -29.19 -12.44
C ASN A 8 8.79 -28.63 -11.01
N LYS A 9 9.91 -28.87 -10.33
CA LYS A 9 10.31 -28.15 -9.11
C LYS A 9 10.53 -26.69 -9.50
N ARG A 10 9.48 -25.87 -9.43
CA ARG A 10 9.61 -24.41 -9.47
C ARG A 10 10.15 -23.95 -8.12
N LEU A 11 11.26 -23.22 -8.14
CA LEU A 11 11.92 -22.68 -6.96
C LEU A 11 11.08 -21.49 -6.46
N PHE A 12 10.47 -21.64 -5.29
CA PHE A 12 9.93 -20.50 -4.54
C PHE A 12 11.08 -19.99 -3.67
N ILE A 13 11.51 -18.74 -3.86
CA ILE A 13 12.40 -18.09 -2.90
C ILE A 13 11.53 -17.72 -1.69
N ASN A 14 11.29 -18.70 -0.83
CA ASN A 14 10.86 -18.44 0.54
C ASN A 14 12.15 -18.09 1.29
N ILE A 15 12.19 -16.93 1.96
CA ILE A 15 13.36 -16.41 2.68
C ILE A 15 13.65 -17.33 3.89
N GLY A 16 14.31 -18.45 3.62
CA GLY A 16 14.51 -19.56 4.55
C GLY A 16 15.45 -20.63 3.98
N THR A 17 16.74 -20.33 4.00
CA THR A 17 17.90 -21.24 3.90
C THR A 17 17.80 -22.46 2.96
N ASN A 18 18.12 -22.29 1.67
CA ASN A 18 19.07 -23.15 0.93
C ASN A 18 19.39 -22.58 -0.47
N PRO A 19 20.65 -22.32 -0.84
CA PRO A 19 20.98 -21.75 -2.14
C PRO A 19 21.25 -22.86 -3.15
N THR A 20 20.49 -22.94 -4.24
CA THR A 20 21.01 -23.37 -5.56
C THR A 20 19.97 -23.14 -6.67
N LEU A 21 20.40 -22.34 -7.67
CA LEU A 21 19.87 -22.15 -9.03
C LEU A 21 18.62 -21.26 -9.24
N ASP A 22 18.82 -19.92 -9.35
CA ASP A 22 18.37 -19.13 -10.53
C ASP A 22 19.02 -17.71 -10.65
N PHE A 23 20.33 -17.59 -10.40
CA PHE A 23 21.03 -16.29 -10.31
C PHE A 23 21.25 -15.54 -11.65
N TYR A 24 20.57 -15.91 -12.75
CA TYR A 24 20.85 -15.37 -14.09
C TYR A 24 19.64 -14.79 -14.84
N SER A 25 18.45 -14.75 -14.24
CA SER A 25 17.34 -14.07 -14.91
C SER A 25 17.58 -12.56 -14.89
N THR A 26 17.52 -11.93 -16.06
CA THR A 26 17.56 -10.47 -16.18
C THR A 26 16.17 -9.85 -15.96
N ARG A 27 15.16 -10.64 -15.61
CA ARG A 27 13.77 -10.22 -15.43
C ARG A 27 13.24 -10.72 -14.10
N ILE A 28 12.79 -9.83 -13.24
CA ILE A 28 12.21 -10.19 -11.95
C ILE A 28 10.80 -9.63 -11.86
N VAL A 29 9.85 -10.44 -11.40
CA VAL A 29 8.52 -9.98 -11.00
C VAL A 29 8.33 -10.15 -9.50
N PHE A 30 8.07 -9.03 -8.84
CA PHE A 30 7.62 -8.96 -7.46
C PHE A 30 6.09 -8.92 -7.46
N ILE A 31 5.47 -9.79 -6.67
CA ILE A 31 4.02 -9.87 -6.54
C ILE A 31 3.66 -9.68 -5.07
N ASP A 32 2.84 -8.67 -4.78
CA ASP A 32 2.19 -8.53 -3.48
C ASP A 32 1.07 -9.58 -3.34
N PRO A 33 1.10 -10.47 -2.32
CA PRO A 33 0.07 -11.48 -2.14
C PRO A 33 -1.31 -10.92 -1.75
N GLN A 34 -1.43 -9.62 -1.49
CA GLN A 34 -2.71 -8.98 -1.17
C GLN A 34 -3.57 -8.75 -2.41
N VAL A 35 -2.99 -8.78 -3.62
CA VAL A 35 -3.80 -8.72 -4.85
C VAL A 35 -4.62 -10.00 -5.02
N GLU A 36 -5.84 -9.86 -5.53
CA GLU A 36 -6.75 -10.97 -5.71
C GLU A 36 -6.16 -12.03 -6.64
N ASP A 37 -6.34 -13.31 -6.33
CA ASP A 37 -5.89 -14.45 -7.16
C ASP A 37 -4.42 -14.35 -7.62
N TYR A 38 -3.53 -13.84 -6.75
CA TYR A 38 -2.10 -13.73 -7.03
C TYR A 38 -1.47 -15.09 -7.39
N GLN A 39 -2.05 -16.21 -6.94
CA GLN A 39 -1.56 -17.55 -7.25
C GLN A 39 -1.65 -17.85 -8.76
N SER A 40 -2.73 -17.43 -9.41
CA SER A 40 -2.85 -17.54 -10.87
C SER A 40 -1.80 -16.71 -11.58
N LEU A 41 -1.54 -15.48 -11.10
CA LEU A 41 -0.48 -14.62 -11.63
C LEU A 41 0.91 -15.27 -11.51
N VAL A 42 1.24 -15.81 -10.33
CA VAL A 42 2.49 -16.57 -10.08
C VAL A 42 2.65 -17.74 -11.05
N LEU A 43 1.58 -18.52 -11.29
CA LEU A 43 1.62 -19.65 -12.23
C LEU A 43 1.81 -19.19 -13.69
N GLY A 44 1.26 -18.02 -14.01
CA GLY A 44 1.30 -17.38 -15.31
C GLY A 44 2.59 -16.70 -15.69
N VAL A 45 3.52 -16.51 -14.75
CA VAL A 45 4.82 -15.88 -15.06
C VAL A 45 5.56 -16.66 -16.16
N LEU A 46 6.18 -15.92 -17.07
CA LEU A 46 6.97 -16.45 -18.18
C LEU A 46 8.19 -17.24 -17.66
N PRO A 47 8.62 -18.33 -18.35
CA PRO A 47 9.69 -19.20 -17.84
C PRO A 47 11.07 -18.56 -17.67
N ASP A 48 11.33 -17.43 -18.32
CA ASP A 48 12.58 -16.66 -18.27
C ASP A 48 12.59 -15.59 -17.17
N THR A 49 11.51 -15.48 -16.39
CA THR A 49 11.32 -14.44 -15.38
C THR A 49 11.32 -15.04 -13.97
N SER A 50 12.18 -14.50 -13.11
CA SER A 50 12.21 -14.86 -11.68
C SER A 50 11.00 -14.29 -10.94
N VAL A 51 10.38 -15.07 -10.07
CA VAL A 51 9.21 -14.66 -9.28
C VAL A 51 9.58 -14.51 -7.82
N VAL A 52 9.25 -13.37 -7.25
CA VAL A 52 9.37 -13.10 -5.82
C VAL A 52 7.99 -12.74 -5.27
N LEU A 53 7.54 -13.51 -4.28
CA LEU A 53 6.33 -13.17 -3.53
C LEU A 53 6.75 -12.35 -2.31
N LEU A 54 6.16 -11.17 -2.14
CA LEU A 54 6.38 -10.35 -0.95
C LEU A 54 5.66 -10.96 0.26
N ASP A 55 6.14 -10.67 1.46
CA ASP A 55 5.41 -10.85 2.70
C ASP A 55 4.52 -9.61 2.95
N ALA A 56 3.21 -9.84 3.06
CA ALA A 56 2.19 -8.83 3.32
C ALA A 56 2.44 -8.05 4.63
N ASN A 57 3.15 -8.64 5.59
CA ASN A 57 3.35 -8.06 6.92
C ASN A 57 4.69 -7.34 7.08
N GLN A 58 5.48 -7.24 6.00
CA GLN A 58 6.79 -6.61 6.02
C GLN A 58 6.83 -5.45 5.02
N ASP A 59 7.79 -4.56 5.21
CA ASP A 59 8.02 -3.44 4.30
C ASP A 59 8.44 -3.97 2.93
N GLY A 60 7.58 -3.79 1.92
CA GLY A 60 7.81 -4.29 0.57
C GLY A 60 9.01 -3.65 -0.13
N ILE A 61 9.35 -2.40 0.18
CA ILE A 61 10.52 -1.74 -0.41
C ILE A 61 11.80 -2.35 0.13
N LYS A 62 11.86 -2.61 1.44
CA LYS A 62 13.01 -3.30 2.06
C LYS A 62 13.18 -4.72 1.54
N GLN A 63 12.08 -5.44 1.32
CA GLN A 63 12.12 -6.78 0.73
C GLN A 63 12.69 -6.75 -0.70
N ILE A 64 12.22 -5.82 -1.54
CA ILE A 64 12.75 -5.66 -2.90
C ILE A 64 14.24 -5.31 -2.84
N SER A 65 14.64 -4.31 -2.03
CA SER A 65 16.05 -3.94 -1.86
C SER A 65 16.93 -5.13 -1.50
N GLN A 66 16.51 -5.93 -0.52
CA GLN A 66 17.26 -7.11 -0.08
C GLN A 66 17.43 -8.14 -1.19
N VAL A 67 16.41 -8.35 -2.01
CA VAL A 67 16.52 -9.23 -3.18
C VAL A 67 17.51 -8.66 -4.19
N LEU A 68 17.40 -7.36 -4.49
CA LEU A 68 18.23 -6.72 -5.51
C LEU A 68 19.72 -6.65 -5.14
N GLU A 69 20.07 -6.64 -3.85
CA GLU A 69 21.47 -6.69 -3.39
C GLU A 69 22.26 -7.88 -3.95
N SER A 70 21.60 -9.00 -4.25
CA SER A 70 22.26 -10.21 -4.79
C SER A 70 22.14 -10.36 -6.31
N HIS A 71 21.66 -9.33 -7.02
CA HIS A 71 21.44 -9.39 -8.47
C HIS A 71 22.21 -8.30 -9.21
N GLN A 72 22.49 -8.55 -10.50
CA GLN A 72 23.12 -7.59 -11.40
C GLN A 72 22.59 -7.78 -12.82
N GLY A 73 22.58 -6.71 -13.62
CA GLY A 73 22.19 -6.77 -15.03
C GLY A 73 20.69 -7.05 -15.24
N ILE A 74 19.84 -6.67 -14.28
CA ILE A 74 18.39 -6.77 -14.45
C ILE A 74 17.94 -5.77 -15.51
N THR A 75 17.34 -6.29 -16.58
CA THR A 75 16.76 -5.53 -17.68
C THR A 75 15.31 -5.13 -17.44
N SER A 76 14.55 -5.92 -16.66
CA SER A 76 13.20 -5.52 -16.28
C SER A 76 12.81 -5.95 -14.86
N LEU A 77 12.28 -4.99 -14.11
CA LEU A 77 11.61 -5.17 -12.83
C LEU A 77 10.11 -4.98 -13.03
N HIS A 78 9.35 -6.00 -12.71
CA HIS A 78 7.89 -5.97 -12.74
C HIS A 78 7.40 -5.96 -11.29
N ILE A 79 6.50 -5.04 -10.95
CA ILE A 79 5.90 -4.96 -9.62
C ILE A 79 4.39 -5.06 -9.78
N VAL A 80 3.79 -6.10 -9.22
CA VAL A 80 2.34 -6.29 -9.19
C VAL A 80 1.81 -6.02 -7.80
N SER A 81 0.94 -5.02 -7.70
CA SER A 81 0.39 -4.52 -6.44
C SER A 81 -0.94 -3.82 -6.66
N HIS A 82 -1.65 -3.52 -5.59
CA HIS A 82 -2.69 -2.50 -5.66
C HIS A 82 -2.08 -1.11 -5.94
N GLY A 83 -2.84 -0.25 -6.62
CA GLY A 83 -2.42 1.10 -6.98
C GLY A 83 -3.48 2.16 -6.74
N ALA A 84 -3.02 3.39 -6.51
CA ALA A 84 -3.81 4.63 -6.50
C ALA A 84 -2.99 5.76 -7.14
N PRO A 85 -3.61 6.88 -7.54
CA PRO A 85 -2.86 8.01 -8.11
C PRO A 85 -1.68 8.45 -7.23
N GLY A 86 -0.46 8.36 -7.77
CA GLY A 86 0.79 8.70 -7.08
C GLY A 86 1.29 7.66 -6.09
N CYS A 87 0.82 6.41 -6.16
CA CYS A 87 1.04 5.45 -5.10
C CYS A 87 0.95 3.97 -5.55
N ILE A 88 1.84 3.12 -5.02
CA ILE A 88 1.71 1.66 -5.00
C ILE A 88 1.79 1.12 -3.56
N TYR A 89 1.15 -0.02 -3.31
CA TYR A 89 1.10 -0.68 -2.00
C TYR A 89 1.90 -1.98 -2.03
N LEU A 90 2.89 -2.12 -1.17
CA LEU A 90 3.82 -3.25 -1.19
C LEU A 90 4.05 -3.78 0.22
N GLY A 91 3.59 -5.00 0.48
CA GLY A 91 3.55 -5.56 1.81
C GLY A 91 2.71 -4.68 2.73
N ASN A 92 3.30 -4.24 3.85
CA ASN A 92 2.64 -3.32 4.78
C ASN A 92 3.02 -1.84 4.57
N THR A 93 3.69 -1.49 3.47
CA THR A 93 4.09 -0.11 3.17
C THR A 93 3.38 0.45 1.94
N GLN A 94 3.33 1.77 1.90
CA GLN A 94 2.98 2.58 0.76
C GLN A 94 4.25 3.21 0.18
N LEU A 95 4.46 3.10 -1.14
CA LEU A 95 5.43 3.91 -1.87
C LEU A 95 4.67 4.94 -2.70
N SER A 96 4.84 6.20 -2.37
CA SER A 96 4.11 7.34 -2.93
C SER A 96 5.02 8.55 -3.12
N TYR A 97 4.51 9.57 -3.81
CA TYR A 97 5.24 10.83 -3.97
C TYR A 97 5.75 11.41 -2.64
N GLU A 98 4.95 11.33 -1.58
CA GLU A 98 5.29 11.85 -0.24
C GLU A 98 6.33 11.00 0.50
N THR A 99 6.39 9.69 0.21
CA THR A 99 7.27 8.74 0.91
C THR A 99 8.55 8.43 0.15
N LEU A 100 8.69 8.84 -1.11
CA LEU A 100 9.91 8.64 -1.92
C LEU A 100 11.18 9.11 -1.21
N ASN A 101 11.14 10.27 -0.53
CA ASN A 101 12.31 10.79 0.18
C ASN A 101 12.74 9.90 1.36
N TYR A 102 11.79 9.21 2.00
CA TYR A 102 12.09 8.26 3.07
C TYR A 102 12.83 7.02 2.51
N TYR A 103 12.44 6.56 1.32
CA TYR A 103 13.04 5.38 0.65
C TYR A 103 14.16 5.71 -0.35
N ALA A 104 14.63 6.96 -0.44
CA ALA A 104 15.57 7.39 -1.47
C ALA A 104 16.85 6.55 -1.48
N ALA A 105 17.41 6.21 -0.31
CA ALA A 105 18.61 5.40 -0.22
C ALA A 105 18.40 3.96 -0.73
N ASP A 106 17.24 3.37 -0.45
CA ASP A 106 16.86 2.04 -0.93
C ASP A 106 16.72 2.03 -2.45
N LEU A 107 15.98 3.00 -2.99
CA LEU A 107 15.70 3.13 -4.42
C LEU A 107 16.96 3.43 -5.24
N MET A 108 17.86 4.28 -4.73
CA MET A 108 19.19 4.47 -5.33
C MET A 108 20.04 3.20 -5.23
N GLY A 109 19.84 2.39 -4.19
CA GLY A 109 20.46 1.08 -4.05
C GLY A 109 20.06 0.12 -5.18
N TRP A 110 18.81 0.18 -5.64
CA TRP A 110 18.30 -0.66 -6.74
C TRP A 110 19.09 -0.46 -8.03
N ALA A 111 19.57 0.75 -8.30
CA ALA A 111 20.35 1.07 -9.50
C ALA A 111 21.59 0.18 -9.68
N ASN A 112 22.16 -0.34 -8.58
CA ASN A 112 23.33 -1.24 -8.64
C ASN A 112 23.01 -2.62 -9.22
N ALA A 113 21.74 -3.04 -9.17
CA ALA A 113 21.29 -4.32 -9.70
C ALA A 113 20.78 -4.21 -11.15
N LEU A 114 20.45 -2.99 -11.59
CA LEU A 114 19.81 -2.70 -12.86
C LEU A 114 20.83 -2.51 -13.99
N SER A 115 20.46 -2.92 -15.20
CA SER A 115 21.19 -2.55 -16.42
C SER A 115 20.94 -1.07 -16.78
N GLU A 116 21.78 -0.50 -17.65
CA GLU A 116 21.65 0.89 -18.12
C GLU A 116 20.27 1.18 -18.75
N ASP A 117 19.73 0.22 -19.51
CA ASP A 117 18.41 0.33 -20.15
C ASP A 117 17.28 -0.36 -19.36
N ALA A 118 17.44 -0.52 -18.05
CA ALA A 118 16.47 -1.24 -17.24
C ALA A 118 15.09 -0.55 -17.24
N GLN A 119 14.05 -1.38 -17.21
CA GLN A 119 12.65 -0.93 -17.11
C GLN A 119 12.04 -1.35 -15.78
N LEU A 120 11.36 -0.42 -15.11
CA LEU A 120 10.56 -0.66 -13.91
C LEU A 120 9.08 -0.49 -14.25
N LEU A 121 8.35 -1.60 -14.25
CA LEU A 121 6.99 -1.73 -14.75
C LEU A 121 6.04 -1.96 -13.56
N LEU A 122 5.19 -0.97 -13.29
CA LEU A 122 4.29 -0.92 -12.14
C LEU A 122 2.87 -1.29 -12.55
N TYR A 123 2.46 -2.51 -12.22
CA TYR A 123 1.08 -2.99 -12.41
C TYR A 123 0.28 -2.70 -11.15
N GLY A 124 -0.56 -1.67 -11.21
CA GLY A 124 -1.47 -1.25 -10.16
C GLY A 124 -2.40 -0.18 -10.69
N CYS A 125 -3.66 -0.18 -10.25
CA CYS A 125 -4.66 0.72 -10.79
C CYS A 125 -4.29 2.21 -10.60
N ASN A 126 -4.45 3.02 -11.64
CA ASN A 126 -4.45 4.48 -11.63
C ASN A 126 -3.16 5.13 -11.11
N VAL A 127 -2.04 4.42 -11.01
CA VAL A 127 -0.78 4.89 -10.41
C VAL A 127 -0.32 6.21 -11.03
N ALA A 128 -0.39 6.32 -12.36
CA ALA A 128 0.00 7.51 -13.12
C ALA A 128 -1.18 8.31 -13.69
N GLN A 129 -2.38 8.15 -13.11
CA GLN A 129 -3.60 8.81 -13.59
C GLN A 129 -3.58 10.33 -13.50
N THR A 130 -2.94 10.86 -12.45
CA THR A 130 -2.94 12.29 -12.13
C THR A 130 -1.55 12.89 -12.27
N GLU A 131 -1.44 14.21 -12.29
CA GLU A 131 -0.14 14.91 -12.32
C GLU A 131 0.79 14.49 -11.16
N PRO A 132 0.33 14.36 -9.90
CA PRO A 132 1.12 13.73 -8.84
C PRO A 132 1.58 12.30 -9.16
N GLY A 133 0.73 11.50 -9.83
CA GLY A 133 1.07 10.18 -10.35
C GLY A 133 2.22 10.18 -11.35
N VAL A 134 2.17 11.11 -12.30
CA VAL A 134 3.25 11.29 -13.29
C VAL A 134 4.54 11.76 -12.63
N LEU A 135 4.46 12.67 -11.65
CA LEU A 135 5.63 13.11 -10.88
C LEU A 135 6.22 11.98 -10.04
N PHE A 136 5.38 11.14 -9.44
CA PHE A 136 5.81 9.96 -8.70
C PHE A 136 6.69 9.04 -9.54
N ILE A 137 6.25 8.65 -10.74
CA ILE A 137 7.05 7.77 -11.61
C ILE A 137 8.31 8.45 -12.16
N ARG A 138 8.30 9.78 -12.36
CA ARG A 138 9.48 10.56 -12.76
C ARG A 138 10.54 10.56 -11.67
N CYS A 139 10.16 10.87 -10.44
CA CYS A 139 11.10 10.83 -9.31
C CYS A 139 11.62 9.41 -9.06
N LEU A 140 10.79 8.38 -9.26
CA LEU A 140 11.24 6.99 -9.17
C LEU A 140 12.25 6.64 -10.27
N SER A 141 12.05 7.15 -11.49
CA SER A 141 13.00 7.01 -12.61
C SER A 141 14.33 7.70 -12.30
N GLU A 142 14.30 8.90 -11.72
CA GLU A 142 15.50 9.63 -11.30
C GLU A 142 16.28 8.90 -10.21
N LEU A 143 15.59 8.31 -9.23
CA LEU A 143 16.22 7.59 -8.12
C LEU A 143 16.81 6.24 -8.54
N THR A 144 16.13 5.52 -9.44
CA THR A 144 16.53 4.16 -9.83
C THR A 144 17.41 4.13 -11.09
N GLY A 145 17.40 5.20 -11.89
CA GLY A 145 18.02 5.24 -13.21
C GLY A 145 17.26 4.47 -14.29
N ALA A 146 16.16 3.80 -13.96
CA ALA A 146 15.36 3.01 -14.90
C ALA A 146 14.32 3.86 -15.63
N VAL A 147 13.91 3.39 -16.82
CA VAL A 147 12.64 3.83 -17.42
C VAL A 147 11.51 3.27 -16.57
N VAL A 148 10.63 4.12 -16.06
CA VAL A 148 9.48 3.71 -15.26
C VAL A 148 8.22 3.83 -16.08
N ALA A 149 7.38 2.80 -16.06
CA ALA A 149 6.04 2.84 -16.63
C ALA A 149 4.99 2.32 -15.65
N ALA A 150 3.80 2.91 -15.72
CA ALA A 150 2.69 2.60 -14.82
C ALA A 150 1.34 2.82 -15.52
N SER A 151 0.30 2.15 -15.04
CA SER A 151 -1.07 2.32 -15.55
C SER A 151 -1.69 3.66 -15.08
N ASN A 152 -2.50 4.28 -15.94
CA ASN A 152 -3.30 5.47 -15.63
C ASN A 152 -4.79 5.18 -15.39
N ASP A 153 -5.19 3.92 -15.45
CA ASP A 153 -6.56 3.44 -15.30
C ASP A 153 -6.63 2.11 -14.54
N LEU A 154 -7.65 1.28 -14.75
CA LEU A 154 -7.77 0.03 -14.01
C LEU A 154 -6.82 -1.03 -14.59
N THR A 155 -5.93 -1.59 -13.78
CA THR A 155 -5.13 -2.74 -14.21
C THR A 155 -5.85 -4.06 -13.92
N GLY A 156 -6.02 -4.94 -14.91
CA GLY A 156 -6.53 -6.30 -14.75
C GLY A 156 -7.58 -6.71 -15.80
N ASN A 157 -8.76 -7.13 -15.35
CA ASN A 157 -9.79 -7.73 -16.18
C ASN A 157 -10.51 -6.72 -17.09
N ALA A 158 -10.51 -6.99 -18.41
CA ALA A 158 -11.19 -6.20 -19.44
C ALA A 158 -12.72 -6.07 -19.26
N ALA A 159 -13.39 -7.08 -18.74
CA ALA A 159 -14.83 -7.03 -18.45
C ALA A 159 -15.14 -6.13 -17.24
N LEU A 160 -14.17 -5.84 -16.38
CA LEU A 160 -14.28 -4.85 -15.29
C LEU A 160 -13.79 -3.46 -15.71
N GLY A 161 -13.42 -3.27 -16.98
CA GLY A 161 -12.94 -2.00 -17.52
C GLY A 161 -11.46 -1.74 -17.27
N GLY A 162 -10.67 -2.77 -16.98
CA GLY A 162 -9.22 -2.65 -16.86
C GLY A 162 -8.44 -3.42 -17.92
N ASP A 163 -7.15 -3.16 -18.03
CA ASP A 163 -6.26 -3.90 -18.93
C ASP A 163 -4.87 -4.08 -18.29
N TRP A 164 -3.90 -4.56 -19.06
CA TRP A 164 -2.53 -4.77 -18.56
C TRP A 164 -1.54 -3.84 -19.24
N GLU A 165 -2.03 -2.80 -19.91
CA GLU A 165 -1.22 -1.78 -20.55
C GLU A 165 -0.64 -0.84 -19.48
N LEU A 166 0.47 -0.20 -19.82
CA LEU A 166 1.14 0.80 -18.98
C LEU A 166 1.28 2.06 -19.84
N GLU A 167 0.27 2.91 -19.77
CA GLU A 167 0.06 4.01 -20.73
C GLU A 167 1.03 5.17 -20.51
N VAL A 168 1.57 5.28 -19.30
CA VAL A 168 2.42 6.40 -18.90
C VAL A 168 3.81 5.87 -18.59
N SER A 169 4.81 6.42 -19.29
CA SER A 169 6.22 6.08 -19.11
C SER A 169 7.12 7.32 -19.06
N THR A 170 8.29 7.17 -18.42
CA THR A 170 9.34 8.21 -18.39
C THR A 170 10.26 8.17 -19.61
N GLY A 171 10.14 7.14 -20.45
CA GLY A 171 10.90 6.92 -21.68
C GLY A 171 10.27 5.82 -22.53
N ASP A 172 10.95 5.41 -23.59
CA ASP A 172 10.47 4.33 -24.45
C ASP A 172 10.47 2.99 -23.70
N ILE A 173 9.35 2.28 -23.74
CA ILE A 173 9.22 0.93 -23.19
C ILE A 173 9.26 -0.11 -24.31
N VAL A 174 9.82 -1.28 -23.99
CA VAL A 174 9.72 -2.47 -24.85
C VAL A 174 8.77 -3.43 -24.14
N PRO A 175 7.46 -3.39 -24.44
CA PRO A 175 6.49 -4.07 -23.61
C PRO A 175 6.61 -5.60 -23.77
N HIS A 176 7.11 -6.22 -22.71
CA HIS A 176 6.97 -7.66 -22.49
C HIS A 176 6.39 -7.84 -21.10
N LEU A 177 5.07 -8.11 -21.02
CA LEU A 177 4.48 -8.52 -19.75
C LEU A 177 5.28 -9.69 -19.15
N ALA A 178 5.37 -9.73 -17.83
CA ALA A 178 5.96 -10.85 -17.13
C ALA A 178 5.09 -12.13 -17.24
N PHE A 179 3.90 -12.03 -17.83
CA PHE A 179 2.86 -13.05 -17.79
C PHE A 179 2.52 -13.59 -19.16
N ARG A 180 2.09 -14.85 -19.19
CA ARG A 180 1.48 -15.47 -20.36
C ARG A 180 0.12 -14.84 -20.67
N GLN A 181 -0.16 -14.65 -21.96
CA GLN A 181 -1.39 -14.01 -22.43
C GLN A 181 -2.65 -14.73 -21.93
N GLU A 182 -2.63 -16.05 -21.87
CA GLU A 182 -3.76 -16.83 -21.38
C GLU A 182 -4.09 -16.58 -19.90
N VAL A 183 -3.09 -16.23 -19.07
CA VAL A 183 -3.33 -15.97 -17.64
C VAL A 183 -3.90 -14.59 -17.43
N ILE A 184 -3.32 -13.56 -18.06
CA ILE A 184 -3.84 -12.19 -17.94
C ILE A 184 -5.24 -12.06 -18.56
N ALA A 185 -5.55 -12.81 -19.62
CA ALA A 185 -6.88 -12.87 -20.21
C ALA A 185 -7.91 -13.61 -19.33
N ALA A 186 -7.45 -14.55 -18.50
CA ALA A 186 -8.29 -15.31 -17.58
C ALA A 186 -8.40 -14.68 -16.18
N TYR A 187 -7.54 -13.71 -15.86
CA TYR A 187 -7.55 -13.03 -14.57
C TYR A 187 -8.89 -12.33 -14.35
N THR A 188 -9.57 -12.63 -13.24
CA THR A 188 -10.97 -12.24 -13.03
C THR A 188 -11.16 -10.93 -12.26
N SER A 189 -10.06 -10.36 -11.75
CA SER A 189 -10.08 -9.19 -10.86
C SER A 189 -9.36 -8.00 -11.49
N ILE A 190 -9.35 -6.89 -10.78
CA ILE A 190 -8.54 -5.70 -11.05
C ILE A 190 -7.63 -5.45 -9.84
N LEU A 191 -6.70 -4.51 -9.92
CA LEU A 191 -5.73 -4.19 -8.85
C LEU A 191 -6.02 -2.86 -8.09
N PRO A 192 -7.28 -2.53 -7.68
CA PRO A 192 -7.61 -1.26 -7.04
C PRO A 192 -7.15 -1.27 -5.58
N VAL A 193 -6.91 -0.13 -4.95
CA VAL A 193 -6.79 -0.11 -3.48
C VAL A 193 -8.09 -0.63 -2.86
N VAL A 194 -7.97 -1.70 -2.09
CA VAL A 194 -9.04 -2.13 -1.17
C VAL A 194 -8.67 -1.57 0.20
N LEU A 195 -9.57 -0.80 0.82
CA LEU A 195 -9.39 -0.39 2.22
C LEU A 195 -9.36 -1.65 3.10
N ASP A 196 -8.62 -1.64 4.21
CA ASP A 196 -8.46 -2.79 5.12
C ASP A 196 -9.82 -3.40 5.49
N PRO A 197 -10.23 -4.55 4.90
CA PRO A 197 -11.57 -5.08 5.13
C PRO A 197 -11.74 -5.64 6.55
N SER A 198 -10.65 -5.80 7.31
CA SER A 198 -10.73 -6.15 8.72
C SER A 198 -11.09 -4.95 9.62
N PHE A 199 -11.02 -3.73 9.08
CA PHE A 199 -11.36 -2.49 9.77
C PHE A 199 -12.81 -2.07 9.45
N ASP A 200 -13.73 -2.26 10.39
CA ASP A 200 -15.18 -2.03 10.26
C ASP A 200 -15.83 -2.69 9.03
N SER A 201 -15.31 -3.86 8.62
CA SER A 201 -15.75 -4.72 7.50
C SER A 201 -15.50 -4.21 6.07
N ASP A 202 -15.25 -2.92 5.87
CA ASP A 202 -15.02 -2.32 4.55
C ASP A 202 -13.88 -1.27 4.53
N GLY A 203 -13.09 -1.23 5.59
CA GLY A 203 -11.90 -0.40 5.77
C GLY A 203 -12.17 1.06 6.09
N LYS A 204 -13.39 1.39 6.50
CA LYS A 204 -13.77 2.73 6.91
C LYS A 204 -14.87 2.67 7.97
N VAL A 205 -14.84 3.62 8.89
CA VAL A 205 -15.93 3.83 9.85
C VAL A 205 -16.37 5.28 9.80
N THR A 206 -17.67 5.51 9.81
CA THR A 206 -18.24 6.83 10.09
C THR A 206 -19.16 6.71 11.30
N THR A 207 -19.04 7.65 12.23
CA THR A 207 -19.84 7.64 13.45
C THR A 207 -20.61 8.93 13.55
N ASN A 208 -21.93 8.82 13.61
CA ASN A 208 -22.82 9.96 13.81
C ASN A 208 -22.96 10.24 15.31
N LEU A 209 -22.66 11.47 15.74
CA LEU A 209 -22.85 11.96 17.11
C LEU A 209 -24.10 12.84 17.24
N GLY A 210 -24.86 13.04 16.17
CA GLY A 210 -26.15 13.72 16.15
C GLY A 210 -26.15 15.10 15.49
N SER A 211 -25.03 15.52 14.88
CA SER A 211 -24.87 16.82 14.22
C SER A 211 -23.77 16.78 13.14
N THR A 212 -23.33 17.94 12.64
CA THR A 212 -22.08 17.99 11.87
C THR A 212 -20.90 17.72 12.81
N ASP A 213 -20.21 16.61 12.57
CA ASP A 213 -19.10 16.14 13.38
C ASP A 213 -17.78 16.32 12.62
N ILE A 214 -16.73 16.79 13.31
CA ILE A 214 -15.42 17.01 12.69
C ILE A 214 -14.34 16.39 13.60
N GLY A 215 -13.69 15.34 13.14
CA GLY A 215 -12.46 14.81 13.75
C GLY A 215 -11.26 15.72 13.43
N ARG A 216 -10.43 16.00 14.45
CA ARG A 216 -9.28 16.92 14.34
C ARG A 216 -7.96 16.27 14.70
N SER A 217 -7.97 15.29 15.59
CA SER A 217 -6.76 14.65 16.09
C SER A 217 -7.04 13.20 16.48
N ILE A 218 -6.01 12.36 16.39
CA ILE A 218 -6.06 10.93 16.67
C ILE A 218 -4.99 10.56 17.71
N ALA A 219 -5.30 9.60 18.57
CA ALA A 219 -4.33 8.96 19.46
C ALA A 219 -4.56 7.44 19.50
N LEU A 220 -3.47 6.68 19.59
CA LEU A 220 -3.50 5.22 19.75
C LEU A 220 -3.19 4.86 21.21
N GLN A 221 -4.08 4.09 21.83
CA GLN A 221 -3.84 3.51 23.15
C GLN A 221 -2.93 2.26 23.05
N ASP A 222 -2.23 1.91 24.14
CA ASP A 222 -1.33 0.75 24.19
C ASP A 222 -2.01 -0.58 23.87
N ASP A 223 -3.33 -0.66 24.06
CA ASP A 223 -4.16 -1.84 23.74
C ASP A 223 -4.69 -1.83 22.29
N GLY A 224 -4.19 -0.93 21.44
CA GLY A 224 -4.56 -0.81 20.04
C GLY A 224 -5.87 -0.06 19.78
N LYS A 225 -6.57 0.43 20.82
CA LYS A 225 -7.76 1.26 20.63
C LYS A 225 -7.41 2.62 20.06
N ILE A 226 -8.32 3.16 19.26
CA ILE A 226 -8.13 4.40 18.51
C ILE A 226 -9.06 5.45 19.08
N LEU A 227 -8.52 6.61 19.44
CA LEU A 227 -9.28 7.76 19.90
C LEU A 227 -9.27 8.85 18.82
N VAL A 228 -10.43 9.40 18.52
CA VAL A 228 -10.58 10.57 17.64
C VAL A 228 -11.20 11.69 18.44
N ALA A 229 -10.48 12.81 18.55
CA ALA A 229 -10.95 14.03 19.21
C ALA A 229 -11.32 15.10 18.19
N GLY A 230 -12.30 15.93 18.53
CA GLY A 230 -12.78 16.98 17.65
C GLY A 230 -13.96 17.75 18.22
N VAL A 231 -14.94 18.04 17.37
CA VAL A 231 -16.14 18.78 17.72
C VAL A 231 -17.40 18.07 17.22
N SER A 232 -18.43 18.08 18.05
CA SER A 232 -19.80 17.68 17.71
C SER A 232 -20.78 18.61 18.42
N ASN A 233 -21.74 19.16 17.68
CA ASN A 233 -22.76 20.08 18.18
C ASN A 233 -22.19 21.22 19.03
N ASN A 234 -21.10 21.83 18.56
CA ASN A 234 -20.34 22.88 19.26
C ASN A 234 -19.72 22.46 20.60
N ASN A 235 -19.58 21.16 20.88
CA ASN A 235 -18.94 20.65 22.10
C ASN A 235 -17.68 19.85 21.74
N PHE A 236 -16.75 19.72 22.69
CA PHE A 236 -15.66 18.75 22.55
C PHE A 236 -16.25 17.36 22.37
N ALA A 237 -15.77 16.65 21.36
CA ALA A 237 -16.17 15.27 21.11
C ALA A 237 -14.94 14.37 21.13
N VAL A 238 -15.07 13.21 21.76
CA VAL A 238 -14.11 12.10 21.68
C VAL A 238 -14.87 10.83 21.34
N VAL A 239 -14.41 10.13 20.30
CA VAL A 239 -14.92 8.82 19.90
C VAL A 239 -13.81 7.80 20.09
N ARG A 240 -14.15 6.62 20.60
CA ARG A 240 -13.21 5.49 20.68
C ARG A 240 -13.64 4.32 19.81
N TYR A 241 -12.72 3.85 19.00
CA TYR A 241 -12.82 2.62 18.22
C TYR A 241 -11.88 1.57 18.80
N LYS A 242 -12.21 0.31 18.56
CA LYS A 242 -11.26 -0.80 18.73
C LYS A 242 -10.23 -0.78 17.60
N SER A 243 -9.22 -1.63 17.70
CA SER A 243 -8.20 -1.79 16.65
C SER A 243 -8.78 -2.26 15.31
N ASP A 244 -9.92 -2.95 15.34
CA ASP A 244 -10.66 -3.42 14.16
C ASP A 244 -11.63 -2.36 13.60
N GLY A 245 -11.50 -1.09 14.01
CA GLY A 245 -12.37 -0.01 13.54
C GLY A 245 -13.79 -0.01 14.10
N THR A 246 -14.24 -1.09 14.75
CA THR A 246 -15.58 -1.13 15.35
C THR A 246 -15.67 -0.18 16.54
N LEU A 247 -16.81 0.48 16.71
CA LEU A 247 -17.03 1.41 17.81
C LEU A 247 -16.92 0.70 19.18
N ASP A 248 -16.10 1.24 20.08
CA ASP A 248 -15.92 0.66 21.42
C ASP A 248 -17.04 1.10 22.36
N SER A 249 -18.11 0.30 22.43
CA SER A 249 -19.27 0.57 23.28
C SER A 249 -18.98 0.67 24.78
N SER A 250 -17.80 0.22 25.25
CA SER A 250 -17.38 0.35 26.64
C SER A 250 -16.85 1.75 27.01
N PHE A 251 -16.62 2.61 26.02
CA PHE A 251 -16.14 3.98 26.24
C PHE A 251 -17.28 4.98 26.37
N GLY A 252 -17.27 5.78 27.44
CA GLY A 252 -18.24 6.85 27.65
C GLY A 252 -19.69 6.35 27.51
N SER A 253 -20.46 7.02 26.66
CA SER A 253 -21.81 6.58 26.27
C SER A 253 -21.76 5.95 24.88
N ALA A 254 -21.64 4.62 24.83
CA ALA A 254 -21.62 3.83 23.60
C ALA A 254 -20.54 4.27 22.59
N GLY A 255 -19.30 4.40 23.06
CA GLY A 255 -18.14 4.79 22.23
C GLY A 255 -17.88 6.28 22.15
N LYS A 256 -18.66 7.11 22.84
CA LYS A 256 -18.71 8.56 22.62
C LYS A 256 -18.64 9.32 23.94
N VAL A 257 -17.93 10.43 23.93
CA VAL A 257 -17.91 11.43 25.00
C VAL A 257 -18.09 12.80 24.37
N ASN A 258 -19.12 13.52 24.80
CA ASN A 258 -19.34 14.92 24.45
C ASN A 258 -19.20 15.76 25.72
N THR A 259 -18.35 16.78 25.70
CA THR A 259 -18.08 17.66 26.84
C THR A 259 -18.42 19.09 26.47
N ASN A 260 -19.43 19.64 27.13
CA ASN A 260 -19.85 21.03 27.01
C ASN A 260 -19.16 21.87 28.09
N LEU A 261 -18.41 22.89 27.67
CA LEU A 261 -17.71 23.85 28.54
C LEU A 261 -18.42 25.20 28.63
N GLY A 262 -19.62 25.31 28.05
CA GLY A 262 -20.51 26.46 28.13
C GLY A 262 -20.48 27.39 26.91
N SER A 263 -19.73 27.04 25.86
CA SER A 263 -19.67 27.81 24.61
C SER A 263 -19.35 26.90 23.41
N THR A 264 -18.92 27.46 22.28
CA THR A 264 -18.42 26.62 21.18
C THR A 264 -17.06 26.06 21.53
N ASP A 265 -17.00 24.75 21.68
CA ASP A 265 -15.83 24.01 22.11
C ASP A 265 -15.30 23.14 20.96
N ILE A 266 -14.04 23.37 20.58
CA ILE A 266 -13.36 22.61 19.53
C ILE A 266 -12.09 21.97 20.07
N GLY A 267 -12.04 20.64 20.12
CA GLY A 267 -10.82 19.89 20.44
C GLY A 267 -9.89 19.87 19.23
N TYR A 268 -8.67 20.40 19.38
CA TYR A 268 -7.67 20.44 18.31
C TYR A 268 -6.60 19.36 18.44
N SER A 269 -6.33 18.90 19.66
CA SER A 269 -5.28 17.92 19.93
C SER A 269 -5.72 16.97 21.04
N ILE A 270 -5.34 15.69 20.92
CA ILE A 270 -5.51 14.67 21.94
C ILE A 270 -4.15 14.10 22.33
N ALA A 271 -3.96 13.85 23.62
CA ALA A 271 -2.76 13.21 24.15
C ALA A 271 -3.14 12.15 25.19
N LEU A 272 -2.36 11.08 25.24
CA LEU A 272 -2.49 10.04 26.25
C LEU A 272 -1.47 10.24 27.37
N GLN A 273 -1.92 10.09 28.61
CA GLN A 273 -1.06 10.06 29.79
C GLN A 273 -0.66 8.62 30.09
N GLY A 274 0.48 8.43 30.77
CA GLY A 274 0.97 7.10 31.15
C GLY A 274 0.08 6.34 32.14
N ASP A 275 -0.92 7.00 32.74
CA ASP A 275 -1.95 6.36 33.57
C ASP A 275 -3.22 5.98 32.78
N GLY A 276 -3.19 6.11 31.45
CA GLY A 276 -4.30 5.81 30.54
C GLY A 276 -5.35 6.92 30.44
N LYS A 277 -5.16 8.08 31.10
CA LYS A 277 -6.05 9.23 30.94
C LYS A 277 -5.83 9.95 29.61
N ILE A 278 -6.89 10.59 29.15
CA ILE A 278 -6.95 11.30 27.88
C ILE A 278 -6.96 12.79 28.17
N LEU A 279 -6.05 13.56 27.58
CA LEU A 279 -6.15 15.02 27.55
C LEU A 279 -6.62 15.46 26.17
N VAL A 280 -7.54 16.41 26.13
CA VAL A 280 -7.94 17.12 24.92
C VAL A 280 -7.67 18.60 25.10
N ALA A 281 -6.87 19.18 24.21
CA ALA A 281 -6.59 20.61 24.18
C ALA A 281 -7.28 21.26 22.98
N GLY A 282 -7.77 22.47 23.17
CA GLY A 282 -8.59 23.15 22.18
C GLY A 282 -8.98 24.56 22.61
N VAL A 283 -10.14 25.00 22.13
CA VAL A 283 -10.73 26.29 22.49
C VAL A 283 -12.15 26.12 23.03
N SER A 284 -12.54 27.00 23.93
CA SER A 284 -13.92 27.22 24.36
C SER A 284 -14.24 28.70 24.21
N GLY A 285 -15.02 29.03 23.17
CA GLY A 285 -15.25 30.40 22.76
C GLY A 285 -13.94 31.07 22.35
N ASN A 286 -13.57 32.16 23.04
CA ASN A 286 -12.33 32.90 22.79
C ASN A 286 -11.16 32.47 23.71
N ASN A 287 -11.34 31.43 24.52
CA ASN A 287 -10.34 30.98 25.48
C ASN A 287 -9.71 29.66 25.05
N PHE A 288 -8.45 29.43 25.45
CA PHE A 288 -7.88 28.08 25.40
C PHE A 288 -8.60 27.20 26.44
N ALA A 289 -8.76 25.92 26.10
CA ALA A 289 -9.40 24.94 26.96
C ALA A 289 -8.60 23.63 26.95
N VAL A 290 -8.52 23.00 28.12
CA VAL A 290 -7.95 21.65 28.28
C VAL A 290 -8.91 20.84 29.13
N VAL A 291 -9.31 19.68 28.64
CA VAL A 291 -10.16 18.71 29.33
C VAL A 291 -9.36 17.43 29.56
N ARG A 292 -9.58 16.80 30.71
CA ARG A 292 -9.08 15.48 31.05
C ARG A 292 -10.19 14.65 31.67
#